data_AF-A0A2W0A7C4-F1
#
_entry.id   AF-A0A2W0A7C4-F1
#
_cell.length_a   1.000
_cell.length_b   1.000
_cell.length_c   1.000
_cell.angle_alpha   90.00
_cell.angle_beta   90.00
_cell.angle_gamma   90.00
#
_symmetry.space_group_name_H-M   'P 1'
#
loop_
_entity.id
_entity.type
_entity.pdbx_description
1 polymer ?
#
loop_
_entity_poly.entity_id
_entity_poly.type
_entity_poly.pdbx_seq_one_letter_code
_entity_poly.pdbx_strand_id
1 'polypeptide(L)'
;MAVAAHNTDSSEVHKYDVSIKVGRTMYVVLYAPPDGTDKITHRAGLDLLVSVGAKTMAFNNLLGRKIEVPILSRKPMTPST
;
A
#
# COMPACT_ATOMS: atom_id res chain seq x y z
N MET A 1 -38.00 -25.02 -0.06
CA MET A 1 -36.64 -25.19 -0.58
C MET A 1 -35.69 -24.47 0.37
N ALA A 2 -34.68 -25.16 0.90
CA ALA A 2 -33.69 -24.56 1.78
C ALA A 2 -32.44 -24.25 0.94
N VAL A 3 -32.06 -22.97 0.89
CA VAL A 3 -30.79 -22.51 0.30
C VAL A 3 -29.81 -22.32 1.45
N ALA A 4 -28.80 -23.18 1.53
CA ALA A 4 -27.68 -22.98 2.45
C ALA A 4 -26.83 -21.82 1.93
N ALA A 5 -26.50 -20.86 2.80
CA ALA A 5 -25.54 -19.83 2.48
C ALA A 5 -24.18 -20.49 2.18
N HIS A 6 -23.61 -20.18 1.03
CA HIS A 6 -22.23 -20.55 0.74
C HIS A 6 -21.35 -19.76 1.71
N ASN A 7 -20.72 -20.45 2.66
CA ASN A 7 -19.73 -19.84 3.54
C ASN A 7 -18.49 -19.56 2.70
N THR A 8 -18.49 -18.44 1.99
CA THR A 8 -17.32 -17.91 1.31
C THR A 8 -16.44 -17.25 2.37
N ASP A 9 -15.88 -18.06 3.27
CA ASP A 9 -14.76 -17.70 4.15
C ASP A 9 -13.48 -17.63 3.31
N SER A 10 -13.50 -16.76 2.31
CA SER A 10 -12.32 -16.31 1.62
C SER A 10 -12.17 -14.83 1.99
N SER A 11 -11.66 -14.58 3.20
CA SER A 11 -11.08 -13.27 3.53
C SER A 11 -9.79 -13.09 2.74
N GLU A 12 -9.91 -13.06 1.41
CA GLU A 12 -8.79 -12.91 0.51
C GLU A 12 -8.21 -11.52 0.75
N VAL A 13 -7.10 -11.46 1.48
CA VAL A 13 -6.39 -10.21 1.72
C VAL A 13 -5.81 -9.75 0.39
N HIS A 14 -6.51 -8.85 -0.28
CA HIS A 14 -6.04 -8.25 -1.52
C HIS A 14 -4.73 -7.49 -1.26
N LYS A 15 -3.73 -7.80 -2.07
CA LYS A 15 -2.43 -7.14 -2.07
C LYS A 15 -2.31 -6.28 -3.31
N TYR A 16 -1.68 -5.13 -3.17
CA TYR A 16 -1.58 -4.15 -4.24
C TYR A 16 -0.16 -3.62 -4.36
N ASP A 17 0.25 -3.37 -5.60
CA ASP A 17 1.48 -2.65 -5.90
C ASP A 17 1.19 -1.14 -5.88
N VAL A 18 1.73 -0.44 -4.88
CA VAL A 18 1.52 1.00 -4.70
C VAL A 18 2.79 1.76 -5.04
N SER A 19 2.67 2.72 -5.95
CA SER A 19 3.76 3.63 -6.29
C SER A 19 3.78 4.84 -5.36
N ILE A 20 4.92 5.07 -4.70
CA ILE A 20 5.14 6.17 -3.76
C ILE A 20 6.37 6.95 -4.22
N LYS A 21 6.21 8.25 -4.45
CA LYS A 21 7.32 9.14 -4.77
C LYS A 21 7.87 9.76 -3.48
N VAL A 22 9.16 9.55 -3.22
CA VAL A 22 9.89 10.17 -2.09
C VAL A 22 11.03 10.98 -2.68
N GLY A 23 10.93 12.31 -2.58
CA GLY A 23 11.88 13.21 -3.24
C GLY A 23 11.97 12.96 -4.75
N ARG A 24 13.15 12.51 -5.22
CA ARG A 24 13.42 12.16 -6.63
C ARG A 24 13.43 10.66 -6.91
N THR A 25 12.88 9.83 -6.03
CA THR A 25 12.87 8.37 -6.20
C THR A 25 11.44 7.84 -6.15
N MET A 26 11.08 7.02 -7.14
CA MET A 26 9.85 6.26 -7.15
C MET A 26 10.08 4.90 -6.49
N TYR A 27 9.25 4.55 -5.53
CA TYR A 27 9.22 3.25 -4.86
C TYR A 27 7.95 2.52 -5.25
N VAL A 28 8.03 1.21 -5.48
CA VAL A 28 6.85 0.35 -5.51
C VAL A 28 6.86 -0.50 -4.25
N VAL A 29 5.76 -0.49 -3.50
CA VAL A 29 5.59 -1.26 -2.27
C VAL A 29 4.41 -2.23 -2.39
N LEU A 30 4.49 -3.36 -1.70
CA LEU A 30 3.39 -4.31 -1.60
C LEU A 30 2.51 -3.94 -0.41
N TYR A 31 1.36 -3.35 -0.67
CA TYR A 31 0.42 -2.94 0.36
C TYR A 31 -0.70 -3.96 0.54
N ALA A 32 -0.94 -4.36 1.78
CA ALA A 32 -2.06 -5.19 2.20
C ALA A 32 -2.88 -4.41 3.23
N PRO A 33 -4.12 -4.01 2.91
CA PRO A 33 -5.00 -3.36 3.88
C PRO A 33 -5.24 -4.27 5.09
N PRO A 34 -5.03 -3.79 6.34
CA PRO A 34 -5.19 -4.63 7.53
C PRO A 34 -6.63 -5.15 7.73
N ASP A 35 -7.64 -4.38 7.32
CA ASP A 35 -9.05 -4.68 7.64
C ASP A 35 -9.91 -4.92 6.39
N GLY A 36 -9.30 -5.10 5.20
CA GLY A 36 -10.02 -5.24 3.92
C GLY A 36 -10.89 -4.02 3.52
N THR A 37 -10.92 -2.98 4.35
CA THR A 37 -11.77 -1.79 4.26
C THR A 37 -11.13 -0.65 3.49
N ASP A 38 -9.80 -0.58 3.47
CA ASP A 38 -9.08 0.39 2.66
C ASP A 38 -9.03 -0.11 1.22
N LYS A 39 -10.14 0.06 0.48
CA LYS A 39 -10.06 0.19 -0.98
C LYS A 39 -9.00 1.24 -1.23
N ILE A 40 -7.86 0.87 -1.83
CA ILE A 40 -6.79 1.82 -2.14
C ILE A 40 -7.41 2.91 -2.99
N THR A 41 -7.74 4.02 -2.36
CA THR A 41 -8.32 5.15 -3.02
C THR A 41 -7.14 5.93 -3.53
N HIS A 42 -7.00 6.03 -4.86
CA HIS A 42 -5.97 6.86 -5.46
C HIS A 42 -6.15 8.30 -4.93
N ARG A 43 -5.26 8.72 -4.04
CA ARG A 43 -5.26 10.04 -3.40
C ARG A 43 -4.05 10.82 -3.87
N ALA A 44 -4.15 11.36 -5.09
CA ALA A 44 -3.16 12.29 -5.59
C ALA A 44 -3.07 13.52 -4.67
N GLY A 45 -1.85 13.94 -4.33
CA GLY A 45 -1.59 15.16 -3.55
C GLY A 45 -1.59 14.98 -2.02
N LEU A 46 -1.68 13.77 -1.48
CA LEU A 46 -1.45 13.54 -0.05
C LEU A 46 0.05 13.45 0.24
N ASP A 47 0.59 14.43 0.96
CA ASP A 47 1.94 14.34 1.50
C ASP A 47 1.95 13.38 2.71
N LEU A 48 2.72 12.30 2.59
CA LEU A 48 2.84 11.27 3.60
C LEU A 48 4.26 11.28 4.16
N LEU A 49 4.39 11.38 5.49
CA LEU A 49 5.67 11.14 6.14
C LEU A 49 5.98 9.64 6.09
N VAL A 50 7.07 9.29 5.41
CA VAL A 50 7.53 7.92 5.26
C VAL A 50 8.93 7.74 5.84
N SER A 51 9.17 6.56 6.41
CA SER A 51 10.52 6.10 6.78
C SER A 51 10.93 5.01 5.80
N VAL A 52 12.01 5.26 5.06
CA VAL A 52 12.51 4.35 4.02
C VAL A 52 13.68 3.53 4.58
N GLY A 53 13.45 2.24 4.83
CA GLY A 53 14.47 1.29 5.24
C GLY A 53 15.23 0.67 4.07
N ALA A 54 15.97 -0.41 4.30
CA ALA A 54 16.70 -1.14 3.25
C ALA A 54 15.81 -2.05 2.39
N LYS A 55 14.77 -2.66 2.98
CA LYS A 55 13.83 -3.56 2.31
C LYS A 55 12.36 -3.20 2.53
N THR A 56 12.07 -2.29 3.46
CA THR A 56 10.72 -1.91 3.85
C THR A 56 10.54 -0.40 3.84
N MET A 57 9.30 0.04 3.72
CA MET A 57 8.87 1.40 3.92
C MET A 57 7.82 1.41 5.04
N ALA A 58 7.96 2.32 6.00
CA ALA A 58 6.99 2.49 7.07
C ALA A 58 6.31 3.85 6.97
N PHE A 59 5.01 3.90 7.26
CA PHE A 59 4.21 5.10 7.31
C PHE A 59 3.00 4.92 8.24
N ASN A 60 2.39 6.01 8.66
CA ASN A 60 1.13 5.94 9.41
C ASN A 60 -0.05 6.00 8.43
N ASN A 61 -1.03 5.11 8.60
CA ASN A 61 -2.28 5.21 7.86
C ASN A 61 -3.14 6.37 8.39
N LEU A 62 -4.32 6.55 7.79
CA LEU A 62 -5.23 7.64 8.17
C LEU A 62 -5.78 7.52 9.61
N LEU A 63 -5.72 6.33 10.20
CA LEU A 63 -6.08 6.08 11.60
C LEU A 63 -4.90 6.27 12.56
N GLY A 64 -3.75 6.74 12.06
CA GLY A 64 -2.52 6.90 12.84
C GLY A 64 -1.81 5.59 13.16
N ARG A 65 -2.25 4.45 12.61
CA ARG A 65 -1.61 3.15 12.83
C ARG A 65 -0.36 3.06 11.95
N LYS A 66 0.77 2.68 12.55
CA LYS A 66 2.00 2.39 11.81
C LYS A 66 1.78 1.15 10.93
N ILE A 67 2.07 1.30 9.65
CA ILE A 67 2.12 0.22 8.67
C ILE A 67 3.56 0.12 8.17
N GLU A 68 4.05 -1.10 8.03
CA GLU A 68 5.32 -1.40 7.41
C GLU A 68 5.10 -2.36 6.24
N VAL A 69 5.58 -1.97 5.06
CA VAL A 69 5.38 -2.71 3.81
C VAL A 69 6.71 -3.02 3.13
N PRO A 70 6.82 -4.17 2.45
CA PRO A 70 8.01 -4.47 1.67
C PRO A 70 8.11 -3.56 0.44
N ILE A 71 9.33 -3.14 0.13
CA ILE A 71 9.68 -2.43 -1.08
C ILE A 71 10.00 -3.46 -2.16
N LEU A 72 9.18 -3.47 -3.21
CA LEU A 72 9.35 -4.32 -4.38
C LEU A 72 10.37 -3.75 -5.37
N SER A 73 10.39 -2.42 -5.55
CA SER A 73 11.35 -1.77 -6.43
C SER A 73 11.68 -0.33 -6.03
N ARG A 74 12.83 0.15 -6.51
CA ARG A 74 13.34 1.52 -6.32
C ARG A 74 13.88 2.04 -7.64
N LYS A 75 13.37 3.18 -8.10
CA LYS A 75 13.81 3.81 -9.34
C LYS A 75 14.03 5.31 -9.14
N PRO A 76 15.28 5.80 -9.22
CA PRO A 76 15.54 7.23 -9.31
C PRO A 76 14.84 7.82 -10.54
N MET A 77 14.16 8.94 -10.37
CA MET A 77 13.56 9.69 -11.47
C MET A 77 14.66 10.53 -12.11
N THR A 78 14.96 10.26 -13.37
CA THR A 78 15.81 11.14 -14.17
C THR A 78 15.06 12.46 -14.43
N PRO A 79 15.72 13.62 -14.34
CA PRO A 79 15.10 14.88 -14.75
C PRO A 79 14.67 14.77 -16.21
N SER A 80 13.44 15.21 -16.51
CA SER A 80 13.02 15.47 -17.88
C SER A 80 13.95 16.56 -18.43
N THR A 81 14.72 16.25 -19.47
CA THR A 81 15.58 17.21 -20.18
C THR A 81 14.74 18.15 -21.02
#